data_AF-A0A2A4CFY1-F1
#
_entry.id   AF-A0A2A4CFY1-F1
#
_cell.length_a   1.000
_cell.length_b   1.000
_cell.length_c   1.000
_cell.angle_alpha   90.00
_cell.angle_beta   90.00
_cell.angle_gamma   90.00
#
_symmetry.space_group_name_H-M   'P 1'
#
loop_
_entity.id
_entity.type
_entity.pdbx_description
1 polymer ?
#
loop_
_entity_poly.entity_id
_entity_poly.type
_entity_poly.pdbx_seq_one_letter_code
_entity_poly.pdbx_strand_id
1 'polypeptide(L)'
;MTQKESAARARYAVALTGTLLLAACGGGDGGDGTGSGTPASNLSAAQQNYESFALAANGGLHYLHGQLSISTSGSGAVSVGPDSNFYSEDQSLAQSPANGPQMVTQGLSSLSASLSVPTLASQRYVVNGAVVTSTQEQVSYSGANVQITDLAADGHTATMTLLGTNYTVVPLTGTIASSPSELFTGSALGIVTNTINGTSLYNKQASWQSGAAYMKITRQTVGDTVFTGDCAAPQTNGSNVTPCSTTAATLEAFFPYTSASDNRTYNLSDGQIVTLAGVRAWVANTALGTPTTEYRVFYQNNGQIDVGAVIRDGTTMAIAPAGSTTPQDFYILMNSAAVQSVKAAITF
;
A
#
# COMPACT_ATOMS: atom_id res chain seq x y z
N MET A 1 1.88 16.17 -12.50
CA MET A 1 1.69 15.45 -11.23
C MET A 1 2.33 16.29 -10.19
N THR A 2 1.53 17.00 -9.41
CA THR A 2 2.12 17.75 -8.31
C THR A 2 2.75 16.74 -7.36
N GLN A 3 3.86 17.10 -6.74
CA GLN A 3 4.51 16.29 -5.70
C GLN A 3 3.53 15.85 -4.59
N LYS A 4 2.38 16.54 -4.47
CA LYS A 4 1.23 16.19 -3.62
C LYS A 4 0.39 15.01 -4.10
N GLU A 5 0.28 14.73 -5.40
CA GLU A 5 -0.47 13.57 -5.94
C GLU A 5 0.37 12.29 -5.94
N SER A 6 1.68 12.39 -6.15
CA SER A 6 2.61 11.27 -5.92
C SER A 6 2.77 11.01 -4.41
N ALA A 7 2.73 12.04 -3.57
CA ALA A 7 2.60 11.87 -2.12
C ALA A 7 1.23 11.33 -1.70
N ALA A 8 0.13 11.66 -2.40
CA ALA A 8 -1.19 11.07 -2.17
C ALA A 8 -1.24 9.59 -2.58
N ARG A 9 -0.49 9.21 -3.63
CA ARG A 9 -0.36 7.83 -4.07
C ARG A 9 0.49 6.96 -3.14
N ALA A 10 1.42 7.57 -2.41
CA ALA A 10 2.09 6.94 -1.26
C ALA A 10 1.24 6.94 0.04
N ARG A 11 0.02 7.51 0.01
CA ARG A 11 -0.94 7.64 1.13
C ARG A 11 -2.23 6.84 0.92
N TYR A 12 -2.26 5.89 -0.02
CA TYR A 12 -3.39 4.99 -0.17
C TYR A 12 -3.10 3.68 0.57
N ALA A 13 -3.60 3.59 1.80
CA ALA A 13 -3.85 2.33 2.50
C ALA A 13 -5.16 2.49 3.27
N VAL A 14 -5.98 1.44 3.26
CA VAL A 14 -7.35 1.48 3.77
C VAL A 14 -7.31 1.54 5.30
N ALA A 15 -7.97 2.55 5.87
CA ALA A 15 -8.22 2.62 7.31
C ALA A 15 -9.72 2.49 7.58
N LEU A 16 -10.12 1.48 8.35
CA LEU A 16 -11.30 1.61 9.20
C LEU A 16 -11.11 0.89 10.54
N THR A 17 -11.19 1.68 11.59
CA THR A 17 -11.30 1.28 12.99
C THR A 17 -12.67 0.65 13.25
N GLY A 18 -12.67 -0.62 13.66
CA GLY A 18 -13.87 -1.32 14.14
C GLY A 18 -13.66 -1.86 15.54
N THR A 19 -14.16 -1.15 16.56
CA THR A 19 -14.31 -1.68 17.92
C THR A 19 -15.40 -2.76 17.93
N LEU A 20 -15.01 -4.03 17.92
CA LEU A 20 -15.92 -5.14 18.19
C LEU A 20 -15.77 -5.58 19.65
N LEU A 21 -16.79 -5.22 20.42
CA LEU A 21 -17.04 -5.76 21.76
C LEU A 21 -17.23 -7.27 21.67
N LEU A 22 -16.47 -7.99 22.49
CA LEU A 22 -16.58 -9.42 22.71
C LEU A 22 -18.00 -9.81 23.15
N ALA A 23 -18.62 -10.72 22.39
CA ALA A 23 -19.62 -11.63 22.91
C ALA A 23 -19.19 -13.06 22.57
N ALA A 24 -18.34 -13.62 23.42
CA ALA A 24 -18.07 -15.05 23.45
C ALA A 24 -19.07 -15.72 24.39
N CYS A 25 -19.94 -16.58 23.86
CA CYS A 25 -20.72 -17.52 24.66
C CYS A 25 -20.87 -18.83 23.88
N GLY A 26 -20.41 -19.93 24.50
CA GLY A 26 -20.60 -21.32 24.07
C GLY A 26 -19.48 -21.86 23.19
N GLY A 27 -18.79 -22.96 23.50
CA GLY A 27 -18.92 -23.96 24.55
C GLY A 27 -17.70 -24.90 24.41
N GLY A 28 -17.21 -25.42 25.52
CA GLY A 28 -15.97 -26.20 25.56
C GLY A 28 -16.13 -27.64 25.09
N ASP A 29 -15.00 -28.22 24.67
CA ASP A 29 -14.61 -29.59 25.02
C ASP A 29 -13.09 -29.69 25.07
N GLY A 30 -12.60 -30.41 26.08
CA GLY A 30 -11.21 -30.41 26.51
C GLY A 30 -10.25 -31.20 25.63
N GLY A 31 -8.99 -30.73 25.62
CA GLY A 31 -7.86 -31.42 25.04
C GLY A 31 -6.58 -30.65 25.32
N ASP A 32 -5.90 -31.01 26.41
CA ASP A 32 -4.56 -30.52 26.73
C ASP A 32 -3.61 -30.83 25.57
N GLY A 33 -3.10 -29.78 24.95
CA GLY A 33 -2.08 -29.86 23.91
C GLY A 33 -1.54 -28.48 23.61
N THR A 34 -0.30 -28.23 24.04
CA THR A 34 0.48 -27.05 23.65
C THR A 34 0.58 -26.98 22.13
N GLY A 35 -0.35 -26.26 21.51
CA GLY A 35 -0.41 -26.02 20.08
C GLY A 35 0.69 -25.06 19.64
N SER A 36 1.93 -25.55 19.57
CA SER A 36 2.84 -25.11 18.53
C SER A 36 2.11 -25.37 17.21
N GLY A 37 1.62 -24.30 16.57
CA GLY A 37 1.07 -24.37 15.23
C GLY A 37 2.15 -24.88 14.29
N THR A 38 2.20 -26.20 14.12
CA THR A 38 3.07 -26.83 13.14
C THR A 38 2.57 -26.33 11.79
N PRO A 39 3.42 -25.68 10.95
CA PRO A 39 3.01 -25.25 9.63
C PRO A 39 2.38 -26.45 8.91
N ALA A 40 1.26 -26.24 8.22
CA ALA A 40 0.67 -27.29 7.39
C ALA A 40 1.80 -27.88 6.52
N SER A 41 2.03 -29.19 6.60
CA SER A 41 3.27 -29.84 6.12
C SER A 41 3.53 -29.73 4.61
N ASN A 42 2.67 -29.02 3.87
CA ASN A 42 2.68 -28.91 2.41
C ASN A 42 2.75 -27.45 1.90
N LEU A 43 3.06 -26.47 2.74
CA LEU A 43 3.23 -25.08 2.29
C LEU A 43 4.47 -24.93 1.40
N SER A 44 4.36 -24.13 0.34
CA SER A 44 5.52 -23.70 -0.45
C SER A 44 6.46 -22.80 0.36
N ALA A 45 7.69 -22.60 -0.10
CA ALA A 45 8.62 -21.67 0.54
C ALA A 45 8.06 -20.23 0.62
N ALA A 46 7.35 -19.78 -0.43
CA ALA A 46 6.72 -18.47 -0.44
C ALA A 46 5.61 -18.35 0.63
N GLN A 47 4.78 -19.38 0.76
CA GLN A 47 3.71 -19.46 1.75
C GLN A 47 4.26 -19.52 3.17
N GLN A 48 5.28 -20.34 3.42
CA GLN A 48 5.97 -20.43 4.72
C GLN A 48 6.59 -19.09 5.11
N ASN A 49 7.31 -18.46 4.19
CA ASN A 49 7.93 -17.16 4.44
C ASN A 49 6.85 -16.12 4.75
N TYR A 50 5.78 -16.04 3.95
CA TYR A 50 4.67 -15.13 4.23
C TYR A 50 4.06 -15.36 5.62
N GLU A 51 3.72 -16.62 5.97
CA GLU A 51 3.12 -16.94 7.27
C GLU A 51 4.03 -16.68 8.46
N SER A 52 5.36 -16.75 8.27
CA SER A 52 6.31 -16.45 9.34
C SER A 52 6.15 -15.04 9.93
N PHE A 53 5.48 -14.13 9.22
CA PHE A 53 5.13 -12.79 9.69
C PHE A 53 3.61 -12.60 9.74
N ALA A 54 2.88 -12.96 8.68
CA ALA A 54 1.50 -12.54 8.46
C ALA A 54 0.49 -13.04 9.49
N LEU A 55 0.75 -14.16 10.16
CA LEU A 55 -0.16 -14.68 11.18
C LEU A 55 -0.13 -13.77 12.42
N ALA A 56 -1.29 -13.51 13.01
CA ALA A 56 -1.40 -12.73 14.24
C ALA A 56 -0.58 -13.34 15.39
N ALA A 57 -0.48 -14.67 15.44
CA ALA A 57 0.39 -15.39 16.37
C ALA A 57 1.90 -15.09 16.20
N ASN A 58 2.30 -14.63 15.01
CA ASN A 58 3.67 -14.22 14.67
C ASN A 58 3.86 -12.70 14.72
N GLY A 59 2.84 -11.94 15.16
CA GLY A 59 2.89 -10.49 15.33
C GLY A 59 2.42 -9.67 14.15
N GLY A 60 2.21 -10.27 12.97
CA GLY A 60 1.75 -9.57 11.77
C GLY A 60 2.87 -8.98 10.92
N LEU A 61 2.45 -8.42 9.79
CA LEU A 61 3.25 -7.70 8.81
C LEU A 61 3.10 -6.20 9.02
N HIS A 62 4.21 -5.46 8.92
CA HIS A 62 4.20 -4.01 9.12
C HIS A 62 4.91 -3.29 7.98
N TYR A 63 4.16 -2.54 7.18
CA TYR A 63 4.72 -1.72 6.11
C TYR A 63 4.91 -0.28 6.60
N LEU A 64 6.14 0.24 6.53
CA LEU A 64 6.44 1.55 7.10
C LEU A 64 6.13 2.68 6.11
N HIS A 65 5.48 3.73 6.62
CA HIS A 65 5.24 4.98 5.92
C HIS A 65 5.78 6.15 6.74
N GLY A 66 6.20 7.21 6.06
CA GLY A 66 6.46 8.45 6.75
C GLY A 66 6.83 9.61 5.86
N GLN A 67 6.64 10.79 6.41
CA GLN A 67 7.06 12.05 5.86
C GLN A 67 7.43 12.96 7.02
N LEU A 68 8.65 13.48 7.00
CA LEU A 68 9.13 14.42 8.02
C LEU A 68 9.26 15.81 7.40
N SER A 69 8.57 16.78 7.98
CA SER A 69 8.76 18.21 7.69
C SER A 69 9.77 18.74 8.68
N ILE A 70 11.01 18.95 8.26
CA ILE A 70 12.10 19.27 9.20
C ILE A 70 12.53 20.73 9.01
N SER A 71 12.67 21.44 10.13
CA SER A 71 13.20 22.80 10.15
C SER A 71 14.38 22.92 11.12
N THR A 72 15.21 23.93 10.89
CA THR A 72 16.36 24.21 11.75
C THR A 72 16.27 25.64 12.25
N SER A 73 16.42 25.84 13.55
CA SER A 73 16.47 27.19 14.14
C SER A 73 17.73 27.94 13.69
N GLY A 74 17.79 29.25 13.96
CA GLY A 74 19.02 30.04 13.76
C GLY A 74 20.21 29.59 14.62
N SER A 75 19.98 28.80 15.68
CA SER A 75 21.03 28.14 16.48
C SER A 75 21.40 26.75 15.99
N GLY A 76 20.80 26.28 14.89
CA GLY A 76 21.03 24.95 14.31
C GLY A 76 20.23 23.81 14.93
N ALA A 77 19.34 24.10 15.90
CA ALA A 77 18.50 23.08 16.52
C ALA A 77 17.48 22.54 15.52
N VAL A 78 17.42 21.21 15.39
CA VAL A 78 16.50 20.51 14.49
C VAL A 78 15.14 20.34 15.17
N SER A 79 14.07 20.66 14.45
CA SER A 79 12.70 20.40 14.90
C SER A 79 11.90 19.66 13.82
N VAL A 80 11.07 18.72 14.27
CA VAL A 80 10.10 18.01 13.43
C VAL A 80 8.79 18.78 13.48
N GLY A 81 8.32 19.24 12.31
CA GLY A 81 7.13 20.04 12.16
C GLY A 81 5.84 19.24 12.36
N PRO A 82 4.73 19.92 12.67
CA PRO A 82 3.47 19.28 13.06
C PRO A 82 2.80 18.45 11.95
N ASP A 83 3.10 18.73 10.68
CA ASP A 83 2.57 17.97 9.53
C ASP A 83 3.32 16.64 9.28
N SER A 84 4.28 16.31 10.14
CA SER A 84 5.07 15.08 10.03
C SER A 84 4.29 13.86 10.50
N ASN A 85 4.57 12.72 9.89
CA ASN A 85 4.04 11.42 10.30
C ASN A 85 5.13 10.35 10.10
N PHE A 86 5.14 9.36 10.99
CA PHE A 86 5.91 8.13 10.82
C PHE A 86 5.14 7.00 11.49
N TYR A 87 4.62 6.09 10.68
CA TYR A 87 3.63 5.10 11.09
C TYR A 87 3.81 3.80 10.31
N SER A 88 3.27 2.70 10.82
CA SER A 88 3.14 1.44 10.08
C SER A 88 1.69 1.22 9.65
N GLU A 89 1.52 0.63 8.47
CA GLU A 89 0.33 -0.14 8.14
C GLU A 89 0.55 -1.57 8.66
N ASP A 90 -0.31 -1.98 9.58
CA ASP A 90 -0.25 -3.26 10.26
C ASP A 90 -1.26 -4.20 9.64
N GLN A 91 -0.80 -5.40 9.26
CA GLN A 91 -1.63 -6.43 8.64
C GLN A 91 -1.46 -7.75 9.38
N SER A 92 -2.55 -8.44 9.66
CA SER A 92 -2.47 -9.79 10.24
C SER A 92 -3.60 -10.70 9.80
N LEU A 93 -3.32 -12.00 9.84
CA LEU A 93 -4.27 -13.08 9.57
C LEU A 93 -4.50 -13.88 10.85
N ALA A 94 -5.76 -14.18 11.16
CA ALA A 94 -6.10 -14.99 12.32
C ALA A 94 -5.61 -16.45 12.19
N GLN A 95 -5.56 -16.97 10.97
CA GLN A 95 -5.17 -18.34 10.67
C GLN A 95 -4.52 -18.45 9.29
N SER A 96 -3.96 -19.62 8.97
CA SER A 96 -3.34 -19.93 7.69
C SER A 96 -4.35 -19.87 6.53
N PRO A 97 -4.03 -19.20 5.39
CA PRO A 97 -4.79 -19.31 4.15
C PRO A 97 -4.85 -20.71 3.53
N ALA A 98 -4.02 -21.67 3.99
CA ALA A 98 -4.14 -23.06 3.58
C ALA A 98 -5.47 -23.70 4.01
N ASN A 99 -6.13 -23.14 5.02
CA ASN A 99 -7.45 -23.56 5.48
C ASN A 99 -8.60 -22.84 4.75
N GLY A 100 -8.30 -22.08 3.70
CA GLY A 100 -9.24 -21.27 2.92
C GLY A 100 -8.94 -19.77 3.01
N PRO A 101 -9.58 -18.93 2.17
CA PRO A 101 -9.34 -17.49 2.15
C PRO A 101 -9.57 -16.84 3.52
N GLN A 102 -8.69 -15.90 3.90
CA GLN A 102 -8.72 -15.22 5.18
C GLN A 102 -8.83 -13.72 5.00
N MET A 103 -9.73 -13.09 5.75
CA MET A 103 -9.80 -11.64 5.81
C MET A 103 -8.62 -11.08 6.60
N VAL A 104 -8.00 -10.04 6.06
CA VAL A 104 -6.88 -9.35 6.71
C VAL A 104 -7.42 -8.38 7.75
N THR A 105 -6.87 -8.47 8.96
CA THR A 105 -7.04 -7.41 9.96
C THR A 105 -6.02 -6.33 9.67
N GLN A 106 -6.49 -5.14 9.31
CA GLN A 106 -5.64 -3.99 8.98
C GLN A 106 -5.76 -2.92 10.07
N GLY A 107 -4.67 -2.19 10.30
CA GLY A 107 -4.61 -1.08 11.25
C GLY A 107 -3.46 -0.14 10.93
N LEU A 108 -3.43 1.02 11.59
CA LEU A 108 -2.33 1.95 11.50
C LEU A 108 -1.78 2.23 12.90
N SER A 109 -0.45 2.16 13.06
CA SER A 109 0.21 2.42 14.34
C SER A 109 1.29 3.50 14.21
N SER A 110 1.32 4.44 15.14
CA SER A 110 2.41 5.42 15.19
C SER A 110 3.71 4.74 15.64
N LEU A 111 4.80 5.07 14.94
CA LEU A 111 6.16 4.65 15.26
C LEU A 111 6.88 5.67 16.14
N SER A 112 6.34 6.88 16.30
CA SER A 112 6.87 7.92 17.17
C SER A 112 5.89 8.19 18.32
N ALA A 113 6.41 8.68 19.45
CA ALA A 113 5.56 9.08 20.56
C ALA A 113 4.82 10.40 20.31
N SER A 114 5.34 11.26 19.42
CA SER A 114 4.79 12.61 19.19
C SER A 114 4.05 12.75 17.87
N LEU A 115 4.34 11.89 16.88
CA LEU A 115 3.74 12.02 15.56
C LEU A 115 2.37 11.36 15.47
N SER A 116 1.45 12.07 14.82
CA SER A 116 0.11 11.58 14.53
C SER A 116 0.11 10.55 13.39
N VAL A 117 -0.89 9.68 13.41
CA VAL A 117 -1.21 8.79 12.29
C VAL A 117 -2.20 9.52 11.37
N PRO A 118 -1.92 9.64 10.07
CA PRO A 118 -2.84 10.29 9.15
C PRO A 118 -4.12 9.48 8.94
N THR A 119 -5.22 10.16 8.64
CA THR A 119 -6.38 9.51 8.02
C THR A 119 -6.09 9.29 6.55
N LEU A 120 -6.25 8.06 6.10
CA LEU A 120 -6.01 7.69 4.71
C LEU A 120 -7.32 7.68 3.92
N ALA A 121 -7.27 8.09 2.66
CA ALA A 121 -8.41 8.04 1.77
C ALA A 121 -8.51 6.64 1.14
N SER A 122 -9.72 6.13 0.98
CA SER A 122 -9.94 4.86 0.28
C SER A 122 -9.57 5.00 -1.20
N GLN A 123 -8.86 4.00 -1.72
CA GLN A 123 -8.61 3.91 -3.16
C GLN A 123 -9.92 3.56 -3.89
N ARG A 124 -10.14 4.25 -5.02
CA ARG A 124 -11.30 4.05 -5.89
C ARG A 124 -10.91 3.27 -7.13
N TYR A 125 -11.80 2.40 -7.55
CA TYR A 125 -11.65 1.52 -8.71
C TYR A 125 -12.88 1.60 -9.59
N VAL A 126 -12.71 1.33 -10.88
CA VAL A 126 -13.82 1.06 -11.78
C VAL A 126 -13.96 -0.45 -11.92
N VAL A 127 -15.11 -1.00 -11.57
CA VAL A 127 -15.42 -2.43 -11.66
C VAL A 127 -16.84 -2.59 -12.18
N ASN A 128 -17.02 -3.42 -13.22
CA ASN A 128 -18.33 -3.73 -13.81
C ASN A 128 -19.18 -2.48 -14.13
N GLY A 129 -18.56 -1.41 -14.63
CA GLY A 129 -19.26 -0.17 -14.98
C GLY A 129 -19.48 0.81 -13.83
N ALA A 130 -19.07 0.49 -12.61
CA ALA A 130 -19.31 1.30 -11.42
C ALA A 130 -18.01 1.72 -10.73
N VAL A 131 -18.03 2.89 -10.08
CA VAL A 131 -16.96 3.32 -9.19
C VAL A 131 -17.20 2.75 -7.81
N VAL A 132 -16.21 2.02 -7.28
CA VAL A 132 -16.25 1.39 -5.97
C VAL A 132 -15.00 1.74 -5.16
N THR A 133 -15.10 1.74 -3.84
CA THR A 133 -13.96 1.88 -2.93
C THR A 133 -13.58 0.52 -2.35
N SER A 134 -12.28 0.22 -2.31
CA SER A 134 -11.80 -0.93 -1.53
C SER A 134 -11.86 -0.61 -0.04
N THR A 135 -12.35 -1.57 0.75
CA THR A 135 -12.47 -1.42 2.21
C THR A 135 -11.98 -2.64 2.99
N GLN A 136 -11.68 -3.72 2.29
CA GLN A 136 -11.35 -5.01 2.88
C GLN A 136 -10.29 -5.69 2.02
N GLU A 137 -9.42 -6.48 2.64
CA GLU A 137 -8.41 -7.27 1.94
C GLU A 137 -8.57 -8.73 2.35
N GLN A 138 -8.45 -9.65 1.39
CA GLN A 138 -8.52 -11.08 1.58
C GLN A 138 -7.26 -11.74 1.04
N VAL A 139 -6.72 -12.70 1.79
CA VAL A 139 -5.56 -13.48 1.40
C VAL A 139 -5.96 -14.94 1.18
N SER A 140 -5.52 -15.50 0.06
CA SER A 140 -5.69 -16.91 -0.28
C SER A 140 -4.41 -17.47 -0.89
N TYR A 141 -4.31 -18.78 -1.02
CA TYR A 141 -3.21 -19.41 -1.78
C TYR A 141 -3.64 -19.78 -3.19
N SER A 142 -2.79 -19.47 -4.16
CA SER A 142 -2.97 -19.79 -5.57
C SER A 142 -1.75 -20.59 -6.04
N GLY A 143 -1.89 -21.91 -6.07
CA GLY A 143 -0.75 -22.82 -6.26
C GLY A 143 0.29 -22.64 -5.15
N ALA A 144 1.54 -22.36 -5.53
CA ALA A 144 2.64 -22.09 -4.60
C ALA A 144 2.73 -20.63 -4.14
N ASN A 145 1.86 -19.75 -4.63
CA ASN A 145 1.94 -18.31 -4.42
C ASN A 145 0.89 -17.83 -3.41
N VAL A 146 1.06 -16.59 -2.96
CA VAL A 146 0.11 -15.90 -2.09
C VAL A 146 -0.68 -14.91 -2.93
N GLN A 147 -2.00 -15.05 -2.94
CA GLN A 147 -2.90 -14.13 -3.63
C GLN A 147 -3.53 -13.20 -2.61
N ILE A 148 -3.53 -11.92 -2.93
CA ILE A 148 -4.13 -10.85 -2.13
C ILE A 148 -5.20 -10.21 -3.00
N THR A 149 -6.42 -10.10 -2.47
CA THR A 149 -7.55 -9.52 -3.19
C THR A 149 -8.13 -8.39 -2.35
N ASP A 150 -8.07 -7.19 -2.89
CA ASP A 150 -8.82 -6.05 -2.40
C ASP A 150 -10.29 -6.22 -2.77
N LEU A 151 -11.16 -6.02 -1.79
CA LEU A 151 -12.60 -6.19 -1.91
C LEU A 151 -13.31 -4.86 -1.66
N ALA A 152 -14.35 -4.61 -2.45
CA ALA A 152 -15.26 -3.50 -2.22
C ALA A 152 -16.02 -3.67 -0.90
N ALA A 153 -16.80 -2.65 -0.52
CA ALA A 153 -17.59 -2.65 0.72
C ALA A 153 -18.62 -3.79 0.83
N ASP A 154 -18.99 -4.42 -0.29
CA ASP A 154 -19.85 -5.59 -0.30
C ASP A 154 -19.16 -6.89 0.13
N GLY A 155 -17.83 -6.87 0.34
CA GLY A 155 -17.03 -8.03 0.75
C GLY A 155 -16.87 -9.11 -0.33
N HIS A 156 -17.26 -8.84 -1.57
CA HIS A 156 -17.29 -9.84 -2.64
C HIS A 156 -16.74 -9.32 -3.98
N THR A 157 -16.96 -8.06 -4.31
CA THR A 157 -16.48 -7.48 -5.56
C THR A 157 -14.98 -7.22 -5.46
N ALA A 158 -14.19 -8.01 -6.19
CA ALA A 158 -12.74 -7.79 -6.30
C ALA A 158 -12.45 -6.47 -7.02
N THR A 159 -11.68 -5.59 -6.38
CA THR A 159 -11.26 -4.31 -6.95
C THR A 159 -9.85 -4.38 -7.51
N MET A 160 -8.99 -5.18 -6.90
CA MET A 160 -7.63 -5.46 -7.34
C MET A 160 -7.20 -6.82 -6.82
N THR A 161 -6.51 -7.60 -7.64
CA THR A 161 -5.89 -8.85 -7.21
C THR A 161 -4.40 -8.80 -7.50
N LEU A 162 -3.62 -9.16 -6.50
CA LEU A 162 -2.17 -9.27 -6.56
C LEU A 162 -1.75 -10.71 -6.31
N LEU A 163 -0.80 -11.19 -7.10
CA LEU A 163 -0.11 -12.45 -6.89
C LEU A 163 1.30 -12.18 -6.39
N GLY A 164 1.55 -12.48 -5.12
CA GLY A 164 2.88 -12.51 -4.54
C GLY A 164 3.64 -13.75 -4.96
N THR A 165 4.71 -13.56 -5.72
CA THR A 165 5.49 -14.65 -6.34
C THR A 165 6.82 -14.89 -5.65
N ASN A 166 7.32 -13.94 -4.87
CA ASN A 166 8.57 -14.06 -4.13
C ASN A 166 8.47 -13.41 -2.76
N TYR A 167 8.93 -14.14 -1.74
CA TYR A 167 8.96 -13.75 -0.34
C TYR A 167 10.32 -14.12 0.23
N THR A 168 11.17 -13.12 0.52
CA THR A 168 12.52 -13.34 1.06
C THR A 168 12.62 -12.71 2.45
N VAL A 169 12.89 -13.52 3.47
CA VAL A 169 13.09 -13.04 4.84
C VAL A 169 14.57 -12.75 5.08
N VAL A 170 14.85 -11.57 5.63
CA VAL A 170 16.19 -11.12 5.98
C VAL A 170 16.25 -10.86 7.49
N PRO A 171 16.99 -11.69 8.25
CA PRO A 171 17.20 -11.47 9.68
C PRO A 171 17.94 -10.15 9.95
N LEU A 172 17.56 -9.48 11.02
CA LEU A 172 18.17 -8.25 11.49
C LEU A 172 18.83 -8.49 12.85
N THR A 173 20.12 -8.17 12.94
CA THR A 173 20.92 -8.38 14.15
C THR A 173 21.88 -7.21 14.35
N GLY A 174 22.31 -6.97 15.60
CA GLY A 174 23.25 -5.90 15.92
C GLY A 174 22.57 -4.52 15.91
N THR A 175 23.34 -3.47 15.66
CA THR A 175 22.83 -2.09 15.66
C THR A 175 21.95 -1.85 14.43
N ILE A 176 20.93 -1.01 14.59
CA ILE A 176 20.07 -0.58 13.48
C ILE A 176 20.93 0.04 12.38
N ALA A 177 21.88 0.90 12.73
CA ALA A 177 22.77 1.57 11.79
C ALA A 177 23.61 0.63 10.89
N SER A 178 23.82 -0.63 11.31
CA SER A 178 24.57 -1.64 10.54
C SER A 178 23.68 -2.55 9.68
N SER A 179 22.38 -2.23 9.56
CA SER A 179 21.45 -2.99 8.71
C SER A 179 21.85 -2.95 7.23
N PRO A 180 21.39 -3.93 6.43
CA PRO A 180 21.54 -3.87 4.97
C PRO A 180 21.07 -2.53 4.43
N SER A 181 21.86 -1.92 3.52
CA SER A 181 21.52 -0.61 2.95
C SER A 181 20.16 -0.59 2.26
N GLU A 182 19.75 -1.72 1.67
CA GLU A 182 18.44 -1.88 1.05
C GLU A 182 17.27 -1.63 2.01
N LEU A 183 17.44 -1.88 3.31
CA LEU A 183 16.40 -1.58 4.29
C LEU A 183 16.14 -0.08 4.38
N PHE A 184 17.19 0.74 4.29
CA PHE A 184 17.08 2.18 4.37
C PHE A 184 16.69 2.80 3.05
N THR A 185 17.29 2.35 1.96
CA THR A 185 16.99 2.90 0.63
C THR A 185 15.66 2.40 0.08
N GLY A 186 15.19 1.23 0.53
CA GLY A 186 13.99 0.56 0.00
C GLY A 186 12.75 0.65 0.89
N SER A 187 12.81 1.36 2.02
CA SER A 187 11.68 1.53 2.94
C SER A 187 11.64 2.93 3.56
N ALA A 188 10.52 3.29 4.20
CA ALA A 188 10.41 4.55 4.92
C ALA A 188 11.34 4.64 6.15
N LEU A 189 12.01 3.55 6.58
CA LEU A 189 13.02 3.65 7.64
C LEU A 189 14.18 4.59 7.25
N GLY A 190 14.48 4.72 5.96
CA GLY A 190 15.51 5.64 5.48
C GLY A 190 15.31 7.09 5.92
N ILE A 191 14.06 7.53 6.11
CA ILE A 191 13.77 8.93 6.44
C ILE A 191 14.38 9.35 7.79
N VAL A 192 14.47 8.42 8.75
CA VAL A 192 15.05 8.68 10.08
C VAL A 192 16.57 8.51 10.09
N THR A 193 17.16 7.90 9.05
CA THR A 193 18.63 7.76 8.96
C THR A 193 19.35 9.03 8.50
N ASN A 194 18.60 10.01 8.01
CA ASN A 194 19.14 11.30 7.64
C ASN A 194 19.76 12.00 8.86
N THR A 195 20.94 12.57 8.65
CA THR A 195 21.60 13.43 9.65
C THR A 195 21.41 14.88 9.21
N ILE A 196 20.89 15.73 10.09
CA ILE A 196 20.57 17.13 9.79
C ILE A 196 21.41 18.00 10.72
N ASN A 197 22.31 18.79 10.14
CA ASN A 197 23.30 19.57 10.90
C ASN A 197 24.07 18.73 11.94
N GLY A 198 24.43 17.48 11.60
CA GLY A 198 25.11 16.56 12.52
C GLY A 198 24.20 15.87 13.55
N THR A 199 22.93 16.26 13.64
CA THR A 199 21.95 15.65 14.56
C THR A 199 21.28 14.44 13.90
N SER A 200 21.29 13.31 14.61
CA SER A 200 20.59 12.09 14.19
C SER A 200 19.12 12.16 14.63
N LEU A 201 18.21 11.69 13.78
CA LEU A 201 16.77 11.59 14.11
C LEU A 201 16.43 10.29 14.85
N TYR A 202 17.42 9.41 15.05
CA TYR A 202 17.31 8.17 15.79
C TYR A 202 18.58 7.88 16.59
N ASN A 203 18.46 7.05 17.62
CA ASN A 203 19.58 6.54 18.38
C ASN A 203 20.40 5.54 17.55
N LYS A 204 21.57 5.98 17.04
CA LYS A 204 22.47 5.15 16.23
C LYS A 204 23.05 3.94 16.97
N GLN A 205 22.99 3.92 18.31
CA GLN A 205 23.41 2.78 19.14
C GLN A 205 22.27 1.80 19.44
N ALA A 206 21.04 2.12 19.04
CA ALA A 206 19.92 1.20 19.19
C ALA A 206 20.18 -0.08 18.39
N SER A 207 19.80 -1.21 18.99
CA SER A 207 20.01 -2.54 18.43
C SER A 207 18.68 -3.21 18.14
N TRP A 208 18.68 -4.08 17.14
CA TRP A 208 17.56 -4.95 16.83
C TRP A 208 17.27 -5.91 17.99
N GLN A 209 16.01 -6.05 18.34
CA GLN A 209 15.54 -7.09 19.23
C GLN A 209 15.78 -8.48 18.64
N SER A 210 15.84 -9.50 19.51
CA SER A 210 15.92 -10.89 19.07
C SER A 210 14.73 -11.23 18.16
N GLY A 211 15.00 -11.96 17.07
CA GLY A 211 13.99 -12.33 16.09
C GLY A 211 13.55 -11.20 15.15
N ALA A 212 14.12 -10.00 15.24
CA ALA A 212 13.84 -8.93 14.29
C ALA A 212 14.21 -9.37 12.86
N ALA A 213 13.33 -9.09 11.92
CA ALA A 213 13.55 -9.39 10.50
C ALA A 213 12.68 -8.48 9.64
N TYR A 214 13.04 -8.36 8.37
CA TYR A 214 12.15 -7.83 7.34
C TYR A 214 11.96 -8.83 6.22
N MET A 215 10.91 -8.64 5.44
CA MET A 215 10.52 -9.48 4.32
C MET A 215 10.44 -8.64 3.07
N LYS A 216 11.11 -9.10 2.01
CA LYS A 216 10.97 -8.57 0.65
C LYS A 216 9.88 -9.32 -0.07
N ILE A 217 8.94 -8.59 -0.65
CA ILE A 217 7.79 -9.16 -1.34
C ILE A 217 7.72 -8.60 -2.76
N THR A 218 7.71 -9.47 -3.76
CA THR A 218 7.42 -9.11 -5.16
C THR A 218 5.99 -9.55 -5.49
N ARG A 219 5.21 -8.65 -6.06
CA ARG A 219 3.80 -8.89 -6.44
C ARG A 219 3.57 -8.45 -7.88
N GLN A 220 2.64 -9.10 -8.55
CA GLN A 220 2.13 -8.70 -9.86
C GLN A 220 0.61 -8.64 -9.84
N THR A 221 0.02 -7.79 -10.67
CA THR A 221 -1.43 -7.77 -10.87
C THR A 221 -1.95 -9.05 -11.50
N VAL A 222 -3.16 -9.44 -11.12
CA VAL A 222 -3.95 -10.49 -11.78
C VAL A 222 -5.22 -9.83 -12.31
N GLY A 223 -5.35 -9.81 -13.63
CA GLY A 223 -6.35 -9.01 -14.35
C GLY A 223 -5.97 -7.53 -14.46
N ASP A 224 -6.60 -6.86 -15.42
CA ASP A 224 -6.50 -5.41 -15.56
C ASP A 224 -7.17 -4.72 -14.35
N THR A 225 -6.45 -3.80 -13.72
CA THR A 225 -6.96 -3.01 -12.59
C THR A 225 -7.11 -1.56 -13.02
N VAL A 226 -8.31 -1.00 -12.86
CA VAL A 226 -8.62 0.39 -13.24
C VAL A 226 -8.82 1.23 -11.98
N PHE A 227 -7.86 2.09 -11.69
CA PHE A 227 -7.97 3.08 -10.64
C PHE A 227 -8.68 4.32 -11.17
N THR A 228 -9.46 4.99 -10.32
CA THR A 228 -10.08 6.27 -10.67
C THR A 228 -9.96 7.27 -9.53
N GLY A 229 -10.19 8.54 -9.86
CA GLY A 229 -10.16 9.63 -8.90
C GLY A 229 -10.78 10.89 -9.49
N ASP A 230 -10.78 11.94 -8.68
CA ASP A 230 -11.27 13.25 -9.11
C ASP A 230 -10.36 13.86 -10.16
N CYS A 231 -10.95 14.36 -11.23
CA CYS A 231 -10.21 15.03 -12.30
C CYS A 231 -9.70 16.43 -11.91
N ALA A 232 -10.34 17.04 -10.91
CA ALA A 232 -9.98 18.35 -10.39
C ALA A 232 -10.31 18.45 -8.88
N ALA A 233 -9.82 19.50 -8.23
CA ALA A 233 -10.23 19.82 -6.86
C ALA A 233 -11.70 20.32 -6.83
N PRO A 234 -12.42 20.13 -5.70
CA PRO A 234 -11.97 19.46 -4.48
C PRO A 234 -11.90 17.94 -4.66
N GLN A 235 -10.95 17.31 -3.97
CA GLN A 235 -10.92 15.84 -3.90
C GLN A 235 -12.11 15.36 -3.06
N THR A 236 -12.79 14.33 -3.53
CA THR A 236 -13.95 13.73 -2.89
C THR A 236 -13.56 12.38 -2.27
N ASN A 237 -14.37 11.95 -1.30
CA ASN A 237 -14.25 10.64 -0.66
C ASN A 237 -15.45 9.77 -1.09
N GLY A 238 -15.27 8.45 -1.12
CA GLY A 238 -16.33 7.50 -1.48
C GLY A 238 -16.41 7.24 -2.99
N SER A 239 -17.54 6.74 -3.48
CA SER A 239 -17.70 6.32 -4.89
C SER A 239 -17.95 7.45 -5.89
N ASN A 240 -18.27 8.66 -5.41
CA ASN A 240 -18.47 9.80 -6.30
C ASN A 240 -17.11 10.35 -6.72
N VAL A 241 -16.95 10.66 -8.01
CA VAL A 241 -15.75 11.29 -8.56
C VAL A 241 -16.14 12.59 -9.26
N THR A 242 -15.27 13.59 -9.16
CA THR A 242 -15.40 14.85 -9.90
C THR A 242 -14.96 14.60 -11.35
N PRO A 243 -15.86 14.71 -12.34
CA PRO A 243 -15.54 14.40 -13.72
C PRO A 243 -14.59 15.42 -14.35
N CYS A 244 -13.91 15.01 -15.42
CA CYS A 244 -13.16 15.91 -16.28
C CYS A 244 -14.08 16.76 -17.18
N SER A 245 -15.24 16.23 -17.54
CA SER A 245 -16.24 16.94 -18.33
C SER A 245 -17.64 16.41 -18.04
N THR A 246 -18.57 17.31 -17.80
CA THR A 246 -20.01 17.03 -17.71
C THR A 246 -20.76 17.38 -19.00
N THR A 247 -20.08 17.99 -19.99
CA THR A 247 -20.69 18.47 -21.23
C THR A 247 -20.31 17.62 -22.44
N ALA A 248 -19.16 16.94 -22.41
CA ALA A 248 -18.77 15.99 -23.44
C ALA A 248 -19.44 14.64 -23.16
N ALA A 249 -20.44 14.28 -23.98
CA ALA A 249 -21.14 13.00 -23.85
C ALA A 249 -20.34 11.81 -24.44
N THR A 250 -19.32 12.06 -25.27
CA THR A 250 -18.47 11.03 -25.90
C THR A 250 -16.99 11.30 -25.73
N LEU A 251 -16.17 10.23 -25.72
CA LEU A 251 -14.71 10.33 -25.67
C LEU A 251 -14.17 11.09 -26.87
N GLU A 252 -14.76 10.90 -28.05
CA GLU A 252 -14.36 11.56 -29.29
C GLU A 252 -14.55 13.08 -29.21
N ALA A 253 -15.63 13.55 -28.59
CA ALA A 253 -15.91 14.97 -28.42
C ALA A 253 -15.16 15.59 -27.22
N PHE A 254 -14.56 14.76 -26.36
CA PHE A 254 -13.81 15.21 -25.19
C PHE A 254 -12.38 15.65 -25.52
N PHE A 255 -11.75 15.01 -26.51
CA PHE A 255 -10.38 15.34 -26.90
C PHE A 255 -10.33 16.54 -27.86
N PRO A 256 -9.25 17.35 -27.83
CA PRO A 256 -8.07 17.22 -26.96
C PRO A 256 -8.35 17.66 -25.52
N TYR A 257 -7.67 17.03 -24.56
CA TYR A 257 -7.79 17.35 -23.14
C TYR A 257 -6.43 17.49 -22.47
N THR A 258 -6.21 18.60 -21.76
CA THR A 258 -5.00 18.83 -20.98
C THR A 258 -5.24 18.43 -19.53
N SER A 259 -4.61 17.34 -19.09
CA SER A 259 -4.72 16.85 -17.72
C SER A 259 -3.86 17.68 -16.78
N ALA A 260 -4.49 18.25 -15.75
CA ALA A 260 -3.79 18.96 -14.68
C ALA A 260 -2.88 18.03 -13.83
N SER A 261 -3.22 16.74 -13.78
CA SER A 261 -2.50 15.73 -12.99
C SER A 261 -1.15 15.31 -13.58
N ASP A 262 -0.86 15.60 -14.84
CA ASP A 262 0.43 15.27 -15.49
C ASP A 262 0.91 16.36 -16.46
N ASN A 263 0.17 17.46 -16.59
CA ASN A 263 0.44 18.57 -17.51
C ASN A 263 0.62 18.10 -18.97
N ARG A 264 -0.04 16.99 -19.35
CA ARG A 264 -0.01 16.46 -20.70
C ARG A 264 -1.33 16.72 -21.40
N THR A 265 -1.25 17.22 -22.62
CA THR A 265 -2.38 17.24 -23.56
C THR A 265 -2.49 15.88 -24.23
N TYR A 266 -3.62 15.23 -24.02
CA TYR A 266 -3.98 13.98 -24.67
C TYR A 266 -4.87 14.27 -25.87
N ASN A 267 -4.54 13.65 -27.00
CA ASN A 267 -5.35 13.65 -28.21
C ASN A 267 -6.00 12.29 -28.39
N LEU A 268 -7.09 12.23 -29.16
CA LEU A 268 -7.77 10.97 -29.46
C LEU A 268 -6.81 9.91 -30.06
N SER A 269 -5.85 10.34 -30.89
CA SER A 269 -4.84 9.49 -31.53
C SER A 269 -3.77 8.94 -30.60
N ASP A 270 -3.61 9.48 -29.39
CA ASP A 270 -2.56 9.08 -28.45
C ASP A 270 -2.91 7.79 -27.68
N GLY A 271 -4.03 7.16 -28.04
CA GLY A 271 -4.60 6.01 -27.35
C GLY A 271 -5.66 5.31 -28.19
N GLN A 272 -6.39 4.42 -27.55
CA GLN A 272 -7.44 3.61 -28.19
C GLN A 272 -8.68 3.57 -27.32
N ILE A 273 -9.86 3.62 -27.96
CA ILE A 273 -11.13 3.41 -27.28
C ILE A 273 -11.41 1.92 -27.23
N VAL A 274 -11.64 1.41 -26.02
CA VAL A 274 -11.93 0.00 -25.70
C VAL A 274 -13.06 -0.10 -24.69
N THR A 275 -13.58 -1.31 -24.47
CA THR A 275 -14.34 -1.62 -23.26
C THR A 275 -13.37 -2.06 -22.18
N LEU A 276 -13.37 -1.38 -21.03
CA LEU A 276 -12.47 -1.65 -19.92
C LEU A 276 -13.27 -1.61 -18.62
N ALA A 277 -13.17 -2.65 -17.79
CA ALA A 277 -13.91 -2.76 -16.52
C ALA A 277 -15.42 -2.42 -16.62
N GLY A 278 -16.06 -2.79 -17.73
CA GLY A 278 -17.49 -2.55 -17.98
C GLY A 278 -17.85 -1.14 -18.46
N VAL A 279 -16.88 -0.23 -18.61
CA VAL A 279 -17.09 1.11 -19.18
C VAL A 279 -16.45 1.24 -20.57
N ARG A 280 -16.96 2.20 -21.36
CA ARG A 280 -16.29 2.63 -22.59
C ARG A 280 -15.17 3.60 -22.22
N ALA A 281 -13.94 3.27 -22.55
CA ALA A 281 -12.75 3.96 -22.08
C ALA A 281 -11.75 4.21 -23.21
N TRP A 282 -11.15 5.40 -23.23
CA TRP A 282 -9.94 5.69 -23.98
C TRP A 282 -8.73 5.39 -23.10
N VAL A 283 -7.78 4.60 -23.60
CA VAL A 283 -6.55 4.21 -22.90
C VAL A 283 -5.35 4.72 -23.68
N ALA A 284 -4.44 5.43 -23.01
CA ALA A 284 -3.23 5.95 -23.63
C ALA A 284 -2.29 4.84 -24.10
N ASN A 285 -1.58 5.07 -25.21
CA ASN A 285 -0.55 4.17 -25.73
C ASN A 285 0.81 4.35 -25.02
N THR A 286 1.01 5.48 -24.34
CA THR A 286 2.23 5.78 -23.58
C THR A 286 1.97 5.60 -22.09
N ALA A 287 2.84 4.86 -21.40
CA ALA A 287 2.78 4.72 -19.96
C ALA A 287 3.01 6.06 -19.23
N LEU A 288 2.41 6.20 -18.05
CA LEU A 288 2.69 7.29 -17.14
C LEU A 288 4.09 7.14 -16.52
N GLY A 289 4.69 8.25 -16.12
CA GLY A 289 6.00 8.28 -15.45
C GLY A 289 5.94 7.87 -13.97
N THR A 290 5.27 6.77 -13.66
CA THR A 290 5.08 6.23 -12.31
C THR A 290 5.94 4.98 -12.09
N PRO A 291 6.24 4.60 -10.84
CA PRO A 291 7.06 3.42 -10.56
C PRO A 291 6.45 2.13 -11.10
N THR A 292 5.16 1.89 -10.83
CA THR A 292 4.40 0.82 -11.49
C THR A 292 3.98 1.30 -12.88
N THR A 293 4.15 0.45 -13.89
CA THR A 293 3.73 0.76 -15.27
C THR A 293 2.21 0.81 -15.33
N GLU A 294 1.67 1.98 -15.64
CA GLU A 294 0.24 2.21 -15.81
C GLU A 294 -0.02 3.18 -16.95
N TYR A 295 -1.24 3.17 -17.48
CA TYR A 295 -1.64 3.99 -18.63
C TYR A 295 -2.79 4.90 -18.25
N ARG A 296 -2.77 6.15 -18.72
CA ARG A 296 -3.87 7.09 -18.52
C ARG A 296 -5.15 6.52 -19.12
N VAL A 297 -6.26 6.66 -18.39
CA VAL A 297 -7.60 6.31 -18.85
C VAL A 297 -8.52 7.51 -18.75
N PHE A 298 -9.35 7.74 -19.77
CA PHE A 298 -10.56 8.56 -19.68
C PHE A 298 -11.76 7.68 -20.03
N TYR A 299 -12.81 7.70 -19.24
CA TYR A 299 -13.94 6.79 -19.45
C TYR A 299 -15.29 7.48 -19.33
N GLN A 300 -16.26 6.95 -20.07
CA GLN A 300 -17.65 7.39 -20.03
C GLN A 300 -18.38 6.66 -18.93
N ASN A 301 -19.00 7.42 -18.04
CA ASN A 301 -19.83 6.90 -16.96
C ASN A 301 -20.98 7.89 -16.74
N ASN A 302 -22.22 7.44 -16.63
CA ASN A 302 -23.37 8.31 -16.33
C ASN A 302 -23.47 9.63 -17.15
N GLY A 303 -23.05 9.63 -18.42
CA GLY A 303 -23.09 10.82 -19.30
C GLY A 303 -21.97 11.84 -19.08
N GLN A 304 -20.97 11.55 -18.25
CA GLN A 304 -19.79 12.37 -18.02
C GLN A 304 -18.51 11.64 -18.44
N ILE A 305 -17.40 12.38 -18.52
CA ILE A 305 -16.06 11.83 -18.74
C ILE A 305 -15.26 11.90 -17.44
N ASP A 306 -14.89 10.74 -16.93
CA ASP A 306 -14.07 10.58 -15.73
C ASP A 306 -12.62 10.19 -16.10
N VAL A 307 -11.72 10.28 -15.13
CA VAL A 307 -10.29 9.94 -15.31
C VAL A 307 -9.87 8.77 -14.44
N GLY A 308 -8.90 8.02 -14.93
CA GLY A 308 -8.27 6.94 -14.20
C GLY A 308 -6.87 6.61 -14.71
N ALA A 309 -6.38 5.49 -14.22
CA ALA A 309 -5.22 4.80 -14.76
C ALA A 309 -5.49 3.30 -14.77
N VAL A 310 -4.95 2.59 -15.77
CA VAL A 310 -5.02 1.13 -15.83
C VAL A 310 -3.64 0.54 -15.64
N ILE A 311 -3.54 -0.40 -14.70
CA ILE A 311 -2.43 -1.35 -14.61
C ILE A 311 -2.89 -2.61 -15.34
N ARG A 312 -2.09 -3.08 -16.29
CA ARG A 312 -2.42 -4.27 -17.07
C ARG A 312 -2.16 -5.55 -16.28
N ASP A 313 -2.86 -6.62 -16.62
CA ASP A 313 -2.61 -7.95 -16.08
C ASP A 313 -1.11 -8.33 -16.17
N GLY A 314 -0.60 -9.00 -15.13
CA GLY A 314 0.78 -9.46 -15.04
C GLY A 314 1.81 -8.35 -14.83
N THR A 315 1.40 -7.11 -14.57
CA THR A 315 2.34 -6.02 -14.31
C THR A 315 2.93 -6.16 -12.92
N THR A 316 4.27 -6.22 -12.83
CA THR A 316 4.97 -6.19 -11.54
C THR A 316 4.74 -4.86 -10.83
N MET A 317 4.30 -4.95 -9.59
CA MET A 317 4.11 -3.79 -8.73
C MET A 317 5.46 -3.23 -8.30
N ALA A 318 5.61 -1.91 -8.43
CA ALA A 318 6.81 -1.20 -8.06
C ALA A 318 6.49 0.09 -7.30
N ILE A 319 7.39 0.45 -6.40
CA ILE A 319 7.33 1.66 -5.57
C ILE A 319 8.48 2.60 -5.91
N ALA A 320 8.28 3.89 -5.67
CA ALA A 320 9.39 4.84 -5.56
C ALA A 320 9.85 4.81 -4.10
N PRO A 321 11.07 4.35 -3.82
CA PRO A 321 11.59 4.40 -2.46
C PRO A 321 11.71 5.84 -1.96
N ALA A 322 11.59 6.03 -0.64
CA ALA A 322 11.79 7.34 -0.03
C ALA A 322 13.21 7.87 -0.34
N GLY A 323 13.29 9.04 -0.98
CA GLY A 323 14.57 9.67 -1.33
C GLY A 323 15.22 9.16 -2.63
N SER A 324 14.54 8.33 -3.42
CA SER A 324 15.01 7.86 -4.72
C SER A 324 13.94 8.01 -5.80
N THR A 325 14.36 8.26 -7.04
CA THR A 325 13.49 8.24 -8.23
C THR A 325 13.58 6.92 -9.01
N THR A 326 14.50 6.03 -8.64
CA THR A 326 14.63 4.72 -9.27
C THR A 326 13.56 3.78 -8.70
N PRO A 327 12.66 3.23 -9.53
CA PRO A 327 11.66 2.27 -9.08
C PRO A 327 12.28 1.01 -8.46
N GLN A 328 11.59 0.48 -7.46
CA GLN A 328 11.88 -0.80 -6.81
C GLN A 328 10.69 -1.73 -6.99
N ASP A 329 10.91 -2.95 -7.47
CA ASP A 329 9.88 -3.95 -7.80
C ASP A 329 9.54 -4.90 -6.62
N PHE A 330 9.88 -4.49 -5.41
CA PHE A 330 9.55 -5.20 -4.19
C PHE A 330 9.16 -4.24 -3.06
N TYR A 331 8.41 -4.77 -2.11
CA TYR A 331 8.02 -4.11 -0.88
C TYR A 331 8.84 -4.67 0.28
N ILE A 332 9.15 -3.85 1.28
CA ILE A 332 9.77 -4.28 2.53
C ILE A 332 8.75 -4.17 3.66
N LEU A 333 8.38 -5.30 4.27
CA LEU A 333 7.55 -5.36 5.46
C LEU A 333 8.37 -5.89 6.63
N MET A 334 8.24 -5.27 7.79
CA MET A 334 8.92 -5.67 9.02
C MET A 334 8.03 -6.60 9.85
N ASN A 335 8.65 -7.42 10.70
CA ASN A 335 7.92 -8.10 11.76
C ASN A 335 7.82 -7.22 13.01
N SER A 336 6.99 -7.65 13.98
CA SER A 336 6.75 -6.87 15.21
C SER A 336 8.04 -6.56 15.99
N ALA A 337 8.99 -7.49 16.07
CA ALA A 337 10.26 -7.25 16.78
C ALA A 337 11.10 -6.15 16.11
N ALA A 338 11.15 -6.11 14.77
CA ALA A 338 11.80 -5.04 14.04
C ALA A 338 11.07 -3.70 14.25
N VAL A 339 9.75 -3.65 14.15
CA VAL A 339 8.97 -2.42 14.37
C VAL A 339 9.16 -1.86 15.78
N GLN A 340 9.14 -2.71 16.80
CA GLN A 340 9.37 -2.30 18.19
C GLN A 340 10.79 -1.74 18.39
N SER A 341 11.77 -2.34 17.71
CA SER A 341 13.15 -1.84 17.72
C SER A 341 13.27 -0.45 17.09
N VAL A 342 12.59 -0.22 15.97
CA VAL A 342 12.49 1.10 15.32
C VAL A 342 11.82 2.11 16.25
N LYS A 343 10.68 1.75 16.85
CA LYS A 343 9.94 2.59 17.80
C LYS A 343 10.78 3.01 18.99
N ALA A 344 11.56 2.08 19.56
CA ALA A 344 12.46 2.36 20.67
C ALA A 344 13.68 3.22 20.29
N ALA A 345 14.07 3.22 19.01
CA ALA A 345 15.22 3.96 18.51
C ALA A 345 14.90 5.41 18.12
N ILE A 346 13.65 5.72 17.80
CA ILE A 346 13.22 7.09 17.44
C ILE A 346 13.29 8.00 18.67
N THR A 347 13.83 9.21 18.47
CA THR A 347 14.10 10.16 19.57
C THR A 347 13.17 11.36 19.59
N PHE A 348 12.13 11.37 18.76
CA PHE A 348 11.15 12.46 18.63
C PHE A 348 9.73 11.92 18.68
#